data_AF-A0A9P0UYW2-F1
#
_entry.id   AF-A0A9P0UYW2-F1
#
_cell.length_a   1.000
_cell.length_b   1.000
_cell.length_c   1.000
_cell.angle_alpha   90.00
_cell.angle_beta   90.00
_cell.angle_gamma   90.00
#
_symmetry.space_group_name_H-M   'P 1'
#
loop_
_entity.id
_entity.type
_entity.pdbx_description
1 polymer ?
#
loop_
_entity_poly.entity_id
_entity_poly.type
_entity_poly.pdbx_seq_one_letter_code
_entity_poly.pdbx_strand_id
1 'polypeptide(L)'
;MFTSVAQANTAVIEQIRRARPHWLDVQPASSLISELNEGKTLLHAGPPMRWQEMTGPMKGACIGACLFEGWANDEMSALALLEQGKVNFVPCHHVNAVGPMGGITSASMPMLVVENITEGNRAYCNLNEGIGKVMRFGAYGEDVQQRLRWMRDVLMPVLSAALGTLEQGIDLTAMMAQGITMGDEFHQRNIASSALLMRTLAPQIARLQHDKQQIAEVMDFLSVTDQFFLNLAMAYCKAAMDAGAMVRSGSIVTAMTRNGDMFGIRVSGLGDRWFTAPVNTPQGLFFTGFSQEQANPDMGDSAITETFGIGGAAMIAAPGVTRFVGAGGMEAAKSVSEEMAEIYLERNMQLQIPGWDFQGACLGLDIRRVVETGITPLINTGIAHKEAGIGQIGAGTVRAPLACFELALEALAESMGIS
;
A
#
# COMPACT_ATOMS: atom_id res chain seq x y z
N MET A 1 -7.42 -21.00 -23.53
CA MET A 1 -6.78 -19.78 -24.06
C MET A 1 -7.87 -18.82 -24.49
N PHE A 2 -7.75 -17.54 -24.12
CA PHE A 2 -8.71 -16.50 -24.52
C PHE A 2 -8.54 -16.16 -26.01
N THR A 3 -9.63 -15.80 -26.70
CA THR A 3 -9.58 -15.48 -28.13
C THR A 3 -9.44 -13.98 -28.41
N SER A 4 -9.44 -13.14 -27.37
CA SER A 4 -9.19 -11.69 -27.47
C SER A 4 -8.73 -11.10 -26.13
N VAL A 5 -8.12 -9.91 -26.18
CA VAL A 5 -7.77 -9.12 -24.97
C VAL A 5 -9.02 -8.82 -24.14
N ALA A 6 -10.16 -8.54 -24.79
CA ALA A 6 -11.41 -8.26 -24.08
C ALA A 6 -11.87 -9.45 -23.22
N GLN A 7 -11.85 -10.67 -23.78
CA GLN A 7 -12.20 -11.87 -23.02
C GLN A 7 -11.21 -12.15 -21.88
N ALA A 8 -9.91 -11.95 -22.12
CA ALA A 8 -8.90 -12.07 -21.09
C ALA A 8 -9.13 -11.07 -19.95
N ASN A 9 -9.42 -9.81 -20.28
CA ASN A 9 -9.68 -8.76 -19.31
C ASN A 9 -10.92 -9.06 -18.46
N THR A 10 -12.01 -9.56 -19.07
CA THR A 10 -13.19 -10.01 -18.33
C THR A 10 -12.82 -11.10 -17.33
N ALA A 11 -12.00 -12.08 -17.71
CA ALA A 11 -11.56 -13.13 -16.79
C ALA A 11 -10.68 -12.62 -15.65
N VAL A 12 -9.75 -11.69 -15.93
CA VAL A 12 -8.93 -11.02 -14.91
C VAL A 12 -9.80 -10.27 -13.92
N ILE A 13 -10.73 -9.44 -14.42
CA ILE A 13 -11.63 -8.63 -13.59
C ILE A 13 -12.53 -9.52 -12.71
N GLU A 14 -13.06 -10.61 -13.27
CA GLU A 14 -13.87 -11.55 -12.50
C GLU A 14 -13.08 -12.23 -11.38
N GLN A 15 -11.81 -12.56 -11.60
CA GLN A 15 -10.96 -13.10 -10.51
C GLN A 15 -10.70 -12.06 -9.41
N ILE A 16 -10.44 -10.80 -9.78
CA ILE A 16 -10.29 -9.72 -8.79
C ILE A 16 -11.59 -9.54 -7.99
N ARG A 17 -12.76 -9.59 -8.65
CA ARG A 17 -14.09 -9.41 -8.04
C ARG A 17 -14.46 -10.54 -7.07
N ARG A 18 -14.00 -11.76 -7.36
CA ARG A 18 -14.26 -12.95 -6.54
C ARG A 18 -13.43 -13.02 -5.28
N ALA A 19 -12.28 -12.34 -5.24
CA ALA A 19 -11.39 -12.36 -4.08
C ALA A 19 -12.14 -12.01 -2.78
N ARG A 20 -11.85 -12.77 -1.72
CA ARG A 20 -12.33 -12.52 -0.35
C ARG A 20 -11.16 -12.51 0.63
N PRO A 21 -10.32 -11.47 0.62
CA PRO A 21 -9.23 -11.34 1.58
C PRO A 21 -9.73 -11.24 3.03
N HIS A 22 -9.20 -12.10 3.90
CA HIS A 22 -9.44 -12.11 5.34
C HIS A 22 -8.14 -11.80 6.08
N TRP A 23 -8.20 -10.97 7.12
CA TRP A 23 -7.07 -10.76 8.02
C TRP A 23 -7.05 -11.88 9.06
N LEU A 24 -6.05 -12.75 8.94
CA LEU A 24 -5.96 -13.97 9.72
C LEU A 24 -5.07 -13.82 10.95
N ASP A 25 -3.97 -13.08 10.85
CA ASP A 25 -2.95 -13.04 11.90
C ASP A 25 -2.03 -11.82 11.79
N VAL A 26 -1.18 -11.63 12.79
CA VAL A 26 0.02 -10.79 12.74
C VAL A 26 1.22 -11.61 13.20
N GLN A 27 2.25 -11.70 12.36
CA GLN A 27 3.42 -12.55 12.61
C GLN A 27 4.72 -11.79 12.28
N PRO A 28 5.88 -12.17 12.84
CA PRO A 28 7.15 -11.56 12.47
C PRO A 28 7.48 -11.88 11.01
N ALA A 29 8.01 -10.89 10.28
CA ALA A 29 8.24 -10.99 8.84
C ALA A 29 9.10 -12.20 8.44
N SER A 30 10.12 -12.54 9.23
CA SER A 30 10.99 -13.72 9.07
C SER A 30 10.24 -15.06 9.03
N SER A 31 9.09 -15.16 9.70
CA SER A 31 8.27 -16.39 9.69
C SER A 31 7.40 -16.53 8.44
N LEU A 32 7.23 -15.43 7.69
CA LEU A 32 6.33 -15.34 6.53
C LEU A 32 7.10 -15.29 5.21
N ILE A 33 8.27 -14.65 5.21
CA ILE A 33 9.06 -14.32 4.02
C ILE A 33 10.47 -14.88 4.21
N SER A 34 10.78 -15.95 3.48
CA SER A 34 12.04 -16.69 3.60
C SER A 34 13.27 -15.84 3.28
N GLU A 35 13.16 -14.93 2.32
CA GLU A 35 14.21 -14.06 1.81
C GLU A 35 14.78 -13.14 2.90
N LEU A 36 13.96 -12.82 3.91
CA LEU A 36 14.40 -12.04 5.09
C LEU A 36 15.34 -12.81 6.02
N ASN A 37 15.43 -14.13 5.87
CA ASN A 37 16.35 -14.98 6.63
C ASN A 37 17.71 -15.16 5.92
N GLU A 38 17.86 -14.63 4.70
CA GLU A 38 19.08 -14.73 3.90
C GLU A 38 20.06 -13.59 4.21
N GLY A 39 20.71 -13.67 5.37
CA GLY A 39 21.67 -12.64 5.80
C GLY A 39 20.97 -11.36 6.24
N LYS A 40 21.57 -10.19 5.93
CA LYS A 40 20.95 -8.89 6.23
C LYS A 40 20.11 -8.48 5.03
N THR A 41 18.82 -8.75 5.06
CA THR A 41 17.90 -8.41 3.98
C THR A 41 16.81 -7.46 4.46
N LEU A 42 16.54 -6.43 3.67
CA LEU A 42 15.44 -5.49 3.87
C LEU A 42 14.51 -5.55 2.66
N LEU A 43 13.21 -5.55 2.92
CA LEU A 43 12.23 -5.29 1.87
C LEU A 43 12.14 -3.79 1.60
N HIS A 44 11.65 -3.40 0.42
CA HIS A 44 11.35 -2.01 0.12
C HIS A 44 10.16 -1.87 -0.84
N ALA A 45 9.51 -0.70 -0.82
CA ALA A 45 8.48 -0.38 -1.80
C ALA A 45 9.07 -0.11 -3.20
N GLY A 46 8.23 -0.23 -4.24
CA GLY A 46 8.58 0.10 -5.62
C GLY A 46 9.24 -1.04 -6.42
N PRO A 47 9.59 -0.78 -7.70
CA PRO A 47 10.35 -1.73 -8.51
C PRO A 47 11.78 -1.93 -7.97
N PRO A 48 12.53 -2.95 -8.43
CA PRO A 48 13.91 -3.21 -8.01
C PRO A 48 14.80 -1.96 -7.99
N MET A 49 15.57 -1.80 -6.92
CA MET A 49 16.39 -0.61 -6.67
C MET A 49 17.66 -0.96 -5.88
N ARG A 50 18.73 -0.20 -6.10
CA ARG A 50 19.98 -0.24 -5.34
C ARG A 50 20.02 0.85 -4.27
N TRP A 51 20.84 0.66 -3.24
CA TRP A 51 21.05 1.64 -2.17
C TRP A 51 21.37 3.06 -2.67
N GLN A 52 22.18 3.19 -3.72
CA GLN A 52 22.62 4.48 -4.25
C GLN A 52 21.46 5.30 -4.84
N GLU A 53 20.42 4.62 -5.33
CA GLU A 53 19.23 5.20 -5.95
C GLU A 53 18.16 5.58 -4.91
N MET A 54 18.25 5.04 -3.69
CA MET A 54 17.29 5.33 -2.62
C MET A 54 17.30 6.82 -2.23
N THR A 55 16.09 7.37 -2.06
CA THR A 55 15.90 8.75 -1.59
C THR A 55 16.10 8.89 -0.08
N GLY A 56 16.17 10.12 0.42
CA GLY A 56 16.45 10.40 1.84
C GLY A 56 15.55 9.64 2.82
N PRO A 57 14.21 9.65 2.65
CA PRO A 57 13.31 8.87 3.52
C PRO A 57 13.59 7.37 3.52
N MET A 58 13.84 6.77 2.35
CA MET A 58 14.18 5.34 2.27
C MET A 58 15.50 5.05 2.94
N LYS A 59 16.51 5.91 2.76
CA LYS A 59 17.81 5.79 3.44
C LYS A 59 17.67 5.86 4.95
N GLY A 60 16.90 6.83 5.46
CA GLY A 60 16.60 6.94 6.88
C GLY A 60 15.87 5.73 7.44
N ALA A 61 14.91 5.18 6.69
CA ALA A 61 14.19 3.98 7.08
C ALA A 61 15.10 2.74 7.12
N CYS A 62 16.05 2.60 6.17
CA CYS A 62 17.05 1.54 6.19
C CYS A 62 17.99 1.63 7.39
N ILE A 63 18.44 2.84 7.74
CA ILE A 63 19.22 3.09 8.97
C ILE A 63 18.39 2.65 10.18
N GLY A 64 17.13 3.09 10.25
CA GLY A 64 16.20 2.70 11.31
C GLY A 64 16.03 1.20 11.45
N ALA A 65 15.89 0.47 10.33
CA ALA A 65 15.80 -0.98 10.33
C ALA A 65 17.10 -1.66 10.79
N CYS A 66 18.27 -1.16 10.38
CA CYS A 66 19.56 -1.68 10.84
C CYS A 66 19.75 -1.54 12.36
N LEU A 67 19.31 -0.41 12.92
CA LEU A 67 19.33 -0.16 14.37
C LEU A 67 18.33 -1.07 15.10
N PHE A 68 17.12 -1.21 14.54
CA PHE A 68 16.06 -2.03 15.11
C PHE A 68 16.45 -3.52 15.19
N GLU A 69 17.08 -4.05 14.15
CA GLU A 69 17.58 -5.44 14.10
C GLU A 69 18.90 -5.64 14.87
N GLY A 70 19.49 -4.57 15.42
CA GLY A 70 20.78 -4.65 16.11
C GLY A 70 21.96 -5.01 15.19
N TRP A 71 21.84 -4.74 13.89
CA TRP A 71 22.95 -4.92 12.95
C TRP A 71 24.04 -3.86 13.14
N ALA A 72 23.64 -2.71 13.67
CA ALA A 72 24.49 -1.56 13.99
C ALA A 72 24.07 -0.96 15.34
N ASN A 73 25.01 -0.33 16.03
CA ASN A 73 24.76 0.29 17.34
C ASN A 73 24.46 1.79 17.23
N ASP A 74 24.80 2.40 16.11
CA ASP A 74 24.65 3.83 15.84
C ASP A 74 24.47 4.10 14.35
N GLU A 75 24.10 5.33 14.02
CA GLU A 75 23.85 5.77 12.63
C GLU A 75 25.09 5.56 11.74
N MET A 76 26.29 5.84 12.26
CA MET A 76 27.53 5.77 11.49
C MET A 76 27.85 4.33 11.07
N SER A 77 27.71 3.38 11.99
CA SER A 77 27.91 1.95 11.71
C SER A 77 26.80 1.38 10.84
N ALA A 78 25.55 1.85 10.98
CA ALA A 78 24.45 1.46 10.09
C ALA A 78 24.70 1.94 8.65
N LEU A 79 25.08 3.20 8.47
CA LEU A 79 25.40 3.78 7.17
C LEU A 79 26.56 3.03 6.51
N ALA A 80 27.62 2.73 7.25
CA ALA A 80 28.76 1.98 6.75
C ALA A 80 28.36 0.58 6.22
N LEU A 81 27.43 -0.12 6.88
CA LEU A 81 26.92 -1.42 6.40
C LEU A 81 26.18 -1.28 5.06
N LEU A 82 25.33 -0.27 4.95
CA LEU A 82 24.50 0.01 3.76
C LEU A 82 25.39 0.42 2.57
N GLU A 83 26.35 1.33 2.79
CA GLU A 83 27.28 1.79 1.76
C GLU A 83 28.24 0.70 1.27
N GLN A 84 28.63 -0.23 2.14
CA GLN A 84 29.48 -1.36 1.78
C GLN A 84 28.73 -2.48 1.06
N GLY A 85 27.41 -2.33 0.81
CA GLY A 85 26.60 -3.35 0.14
C GLY A 85 26.43 -4.62 0.97
N LYS A 86 26.48 -4.53 2.31
CA LYS A 86 26.31 -5.67 3.22
C LYS A 86 24.83 -5.97 3.52
N VAL A 87 23.92 -5.20 2.95
CA VAL A 87 22.47 -5.35 3.08
C VAL A 87 21.87 -5.61 1.71
N ASN A 88 21.08 -6.68 1.60
CA ASN A 88 20.33 -7.03 0.41
C ASN A 88 18.97 -6.31 0.41
N PHE A 89 18.49 -5.95 -0.77
CA PHE A 89 17.22 -5.26 -0.95
C PHE A 89 16.28 -6.05 -1.85
N VAL A 90 15.06 -6.29 -1.39
CA VAL A 90 14.04 -7.06 -2.13
C VAL A 90 12.76 -6.25 -2.22
N PRO A 91 12.18 -6.03 -3.41
CA PRO A 91 10.89 -5.37 -3.52
C PRO A 91 9.80 -6.15 -2.80
N CYS A 92 8.95 -5.48 -2.02
CA CYS A 92 7.82 -6.11 -1.33
C CYS A 92 6.95 -6.94 -2.30
N HIS A 93 6.66 -6.40 -3.48
CA HIS A 93 5.85 -7.05 -4.51
C HIS A 93 6.43 -8.39 -5.04
N HIS A 94 7.72 -8.69 -4.81
CA HIS A 94 8.34 -9.96 -5.21
C HIS A 94 8.08 -11.08 -4.20
N VAL A 95 7.73 -10.73 -2.96
CA VAL A 95 7.54 -11.66 -1.84
C VAL A 95 6.12 -11.58 -1.27
N ASN A 96 5.14 -11.34 -2.16
CA ASN A 96 3.71 -11.20 -1.83
C ASN A 96 3.41 -10.12 -0.78
N ALA A 97 4.30 -9.15 -0.61
CA ALA A 97 4.13 -8.07 0.35
C ALA A 97 3.84 -6.73 -0.35
N VAL A 98 3.39 -5.77 0.44
CA VAL A 98 3.31 -4.34 0.11
C VAL A 98 3.74 -3.53 1.33
N GLY A 99 4.41 -2.41 1.11
CA GLY A 99 4.89 -1.52 2.16
C GLY A 99 4.47 -0.06 1.90
N PRO A 100 3.87 0.64 2.88
CA PRO A 100 3.54 2.05 2.74
C PRO A 100 4.83 2.90 2.70
N MET A 101 4.80 3.96 1.91
CA MET A 101 5.91 4.93 1.78
C MET A 101 7.25 4.27 1.45
N GLY A 102 8.29 4.33 2.29
CA GLY A 102 9.55 3.64 2.00
C GLY A 102 9.41 2.12 1.91
N GLY A 103 8.38 1.55 2.55
CA GLY A 103 8.10 0.11 2.58
C GLY A 103 9.18 -0.73 3.26
N ILE A 104 10.14 -0.09 3.93
CA ILE A 104 11.27 -0.79 4.56
C ILE A 104 10.75 -1.74 5.63
N THR A 105 11.05 -3.02 5.45
CA THR A 105 10.61 -4.09 6.36
C THR A 105 11.79 -5.03 6.62
N SER A 106 12.06 -5.30 7.90
CA SER A 106 13.10 -6.23 8.33
C SER A 106 12.52 -7.46 9.02
N ALA A 107 13.37 -8.48 9.24
CA ALA A 107 13.00 -9.81 9.72
C ALA A 107 12.16 -9.85 10.99
N SER A 108 12.42 -8.96 11.95
CA SER A 108 11.75 -8.92 13.26
C SER A 108 10.51 -8.01 13.28
N MET A 109 10.19 -7.33 12.18
CA MET A 109 9.02 -6.44 12.13
C MET A 109 7.71 -7.23 12.02
N PRO A 110 6.65 -6.77 12.69
CA PRO A 110 5.34 -7.41 12.61
C PRO A 110 4.64 -7.13 11.28
N MET A 111 4.08 -8.18 10.68
CA MET A 111 3.39 -8.16 9.39
C MET A 111 1.98 -8.74 9.51
N LEU A 112 1.03 -8.06 8.89
CA LEU A 112 -0.32 -8.53 8.65
C LEU A 112 -0.29 -9.79 7.76
N VAL A 113 -1.04 -10.82 8.14
CA VAL A 113 -1.28 -12.01 7.32
C VAL A 113 -2.68 -11.94 6.74
N VAL A 114 -2.78 -11.59 5.46
CA VAL A 114 -4.06 -11.55 4.75
C VAL A 114 -4.12 -12.70 3.75
N GLU A 115 -5.21 -13.47 3.77
CA GLU A 115 -5.43 -14.58 2.86
C GLU A 115 -6.70 -14.36 2.05
N ASN A 116 -6.61 -14.46 0.73
CA ASN A 116 -7.79 -14.57 -0.12
C ASN A 116 -8.35 -15.99 -0.02
N ILE A 117 -9.38 -16.18 0.80
CA ILE A 117 -9.94 -17.52 1.07
C ILE A 117 -10.57 -18.22 -0.15
N THR A 118 -10.78 -17.49 -1.26
CA THR A 118 -11.32 -18.09 -2.50
C THR A 118 -10.27 -18.81 -3.34
N GLU A 119 -9.01 -18.36 -3.30
CA GLU A 119 -7.91 -18.92 -4.12
C GLU A 119 -6.73 -19.41 -3.25
N GLY A 120 -6.75 -19.12 -1.94
CA GLY A 120 -5.71 -19.49 -0.97
C GLY A 120 -4.43 -18.66 -1.05
N ASN A 121 -4.35 -17.67 -1.95
CA ASN A 121 -3.17 -16.80 -2.05
C ASN A 121 -3.11 -15.81 -0.87
N ARG A 122 -1.89 -15.50 -0.42
CA ARG A 122 -1.64 -14.61 0.71
C ARG A 122 -0.99 -13.31 0.27
N ALA A 123 -1.25 -12.25 1.02
CA ALA A 123 -0.56 -10.98 0.95
C ALA A 123 -0.16 -10.48 2.33
N TYR A 124 0.96 -9.76 2.38
CA TYR A 124 1.53 -9.25 3.62
C TYR A 124 1.72 -7.74 3.58
N CYS A 125 1.62 -7.08 4.72
CA CYS A 125 1.94 -5.66 4.87
C CYS A 125 2.42 -5.41 6.30
N ASN A 126 3.37 -4.50 6.49
CA ASN A 126 3.81 -4.16 7.85
C ASN A 126 2.67 -3.50 8.63
N LEU A 127 2.78 -3.40 9.95
CA LEU A 127 1.80 -2.68 10.77
C LEU A 127 1.95 -1.16 10.61
N ASN A 128 0.82 -0.45 10.73
CA ASN A 128 0.84 1.01 10.80
C ASN A 128 1.51 1.46 12.11
N GLU A 129 2.47 2.37 12.03
CA GLU A 129 3.26 2.84 13.18
C GLU A 129 2.58 3.95 14.01
N GLY A 130 1.35 4.34 13.67
CA GLY A 130 0.64 5.41 14.36
C GLY A 130 0.96 6.81 13.81
N ILE A 131 0.71 7.81 14.66
CA ILE A 131 0.85 9.25 14.35
C ILE A 131 2.24 9.75 14.73
N GLY A 132 2.70 10.81 14.07
CA GLY A 132 3.94 11.52 14.37
C GLY A 132 5.12 11.01 13.55
N LYS A 133 6.33 11.12 14.11
CA LYS A 133 7.55 10.58 13.48
C LYS A 133 7.47 9.06 13.42
N VAL A 134 7.68 8.51 12.22
CA VAL A 134 7.55 7.08 11.91
C VAL A 134 8.57 6.69 10.85
N MET A 135 8.99 5.43 10.88
CA MET A 135 10.03 4.88 10.02
C MET A 135 9.61 4.80 8.56
N ARG A 136 8.33 4.57 8.24
CA ARG A 136 7.86 4.58 6.84
C ARG A 136 8.15 5.90 6.11
N PHE A 137 8.26 7.02 6.82
CA PHE A 137 8.67 8.33 6.27
C PHE A 137 10.16 8.66 6.52
N GLY A 138 10.95 7.69 6.96
CA GLY A 138 12.40 7.81 7.14
C GLY A 138 12.86 8.36 8.48
N ALA A 139 11.99 8.49 9.48
CA ALA A 139 12.42 8.83 10.83
C ALA A 139 12.97 7.60 11.56
N TYR A 140 14.06 7.74 12.32
CA TYR A 140 14.72 6.61 13.01
C TYR A 140 15.23 6.96 14.41
N GLY A 141 14.73 8.05 15.00
CA GLY A 141 15.07 8.48 16.36
C GLY A 141 14.69 7.46 17.44
N GLU A 142 15.12 7.71 18.67
CA GLU A 142 14.89 6.80 19.80
C GLU A 142 13.39 6.53 20.06
N ASP A 143 12.54 7.54 19.87
CA ASP A 143 11.08 7.44 19.97
C ASP A 143 10.50 6.46 18.93
N VAL A 144 11.00 6.50 17.69
CA VAL A 144 10.63 5.55 16.64
C VAL A 144 11.11 4.14 16.99
N GLN A 145 12.36 4.01 17.42
CA GLN A 145 12.96 2.72 17.79
C GLN A 145 12.23 2.06 18.97
N GLN A 146 11.86 2.85 19.99
CA GLN A 146 11.06 2.37 21.12
C GLN A 146 9.68 1.87 20.66
N ARG A 147 9.02 2.62 19.77
CA ARG A 147 7.72 2.21 19.23
C ARG A 147 7.82 0.94 18.40
N LEU A 148 8.81 0.80 17.54
CA LEU A 148 9.01 -0.42 16.74
C LEU A 148 9.22 -1.65 17.64
N ARG A 149 10.00 -1.52 18.72
CA ARG A 149 10.16 -2.59 19.72
C ARG A 149 8.85 -2.90 20.44
N TRP A 150 8.10 -1.87 20.87
CA TRP A 150 6.78 -2.06 21.46
C TRP A 150 5.79 -2.74 20.49
N MET A 151 5.83 -2.38 19.21
CA MET A 151 4.98 -3.01 18.20
C MET A 151 5.30 -4.50 18.04
N ARG A 152 6.58 -4.88 18.07
CA ARG A 152 7.03 -6.28 18.05
C ARG A 152 6.66 -7.02 19.34
N ASP A 153 6.89 -6.40 20.49
CA ASP A 153 6.83 -7.09 21.80
C ASP A 153 5.45 -7.05 22.46
N VAL A 154 4.58 -6.11 22.05
CA VAL A 154 3.26 -5.86 22.67
C VAL A 154 2.15 -5.86 21.63
N LEU A 155 2.20 -4.98 20.62
CA LEU A 155 1.10 -4.84 19.65
C LEU A 155 0.84 -6.13 18.88
N MET A 156 1.88 -6.74 18.32
CA MET A 156 1.77 -7.96 17.54
C MET A 156 1.23 -9.14 18.36
N PRO A 157 1.79 -9.50 19.54
CA PRO A 157 1.26 -10.60 20.33
C PRO A 157 -0.21 -10.43 20.72
N VAL A 158 -0.62 -9.21 21.11
CA VAL A 158 -2.02 -8.93 21.50
C VAL A 158 -2.95 -9.04 20.29
N LEU A 159 -2.57 -8.48 19.14
CA LEU A 159 -3.37 -8.59 17.91
C LEU A 159 -3.46 -10.03 17.42
N SER A 160 -2.34 -10.76 17.38
CA SER A 160 -2.31 -12.18 17.00
C SER A 160 -3.19 -13.03 17.91
N ALA A 161 -3.10 -12.82 19.24
CA ALA A 161 -3.97 -13.52 20.20
C ALA A 161 -5.45 -13.19 20.00
N ALA A 162 -5.80 -11.93 19.71
CA ALA A 162 -7.18 -11.52 19.42
C ALA A 162 -7.72 -12.10 18.11
N LEU A 163 -6.89 -12.20 17.07
CA LEU A 163 -7.27 -12.81 15.80
C LEU A 163 -7.41 -14.33 15.94
N GLY A 164 -6.57 -14.97 16.76
CA GLY A 164 -6.65 -16.39 17.07
C GLY A 164 -7.95 -16.83 17.78
N THR A 165 -8.76 -15.89 18.30
CA THR A 165 -10.10 -16.21 18.81
C THR A 165 -11.17 -16.24 17.72
N LEU A 166 -10.84 -15.83 16.50
CA LEU A 166 -11.74 -15.75 15.35
C LEU A 166 -11.43 -16.87 14.36
N GLU A 167 -12.34 -17.83 14.21
CA GLU A 167 -12.12 -19.04 13.38
C GLU A 167 -11.73 -18.74 11.93
N GLN A 168 -12.24 -17.65 11.34
CA GLN A 168 -11.97 -17.24 9.96
C GLN A 168 -11.25 -15.88 9.86
N GLY A 169 -10.71 -15.38 10.97
CA GLY A 169 -10.19 -14.02 11.04
C GLY A 169 -11.26 -12.96 10.77
N ILE A 170 -10.84 -11.80 10.24
CA ILE A 170 -11.72 -10.66 9.93
C ILE A 170 -11.94 -10.55 8.42
N ASP A 171 -13.20 -10.59 7.99
CA ASP A 171 -13.60 -10.32 6.60
C ASP A 171 -13.36 -8.84 6.25
N LEU A 172 -12.31 -8.59 5.46
CA LEU A 172 -11.96 -7.25 5.03
C LEU A 172 -12.86 -6.75 3.89
N THR A 173 -13.44 -7.64 3.08
CA THR A 173 -14.39 -7.26 2.03
C THR A 173 -15.62 -6.61 2.66
N ALA A 174 -16.20 -7.24 3.70
CA ALA A 174 -17.34 -6.68 4.42
C ALA A 174 -17.01 -5.34 5.09
N MET A 175 -15.82 -5.22 5.69
CA MET A 175 -15.39 -3.99 6.34
C MET A 175 -15.19 -2.84 5.36
N MET A 176 -14.55 -3.08 4.21
CA MET A 176 -14.39 -2.09 3.15
C MET A 176 -15.74 -1.70 2.52
N ALA A 177 -16.63 -2.67 2.28
CA ALA A 177 -17.97 -2.38 1.79
C ALA A 177 -18.75 -1.44 2.74
N GLN A 178 -18.57 -1.59 4.05
CA GLN A 178 -19.16 -0.67 5.02
C GLN A 178 -18.41 0.67 5.04
N GLY A 179 -17.08 0.67 5.12
CA GLY A 179 -16.23 1.85 5.26
C GLY A 179 -16.39 2.86 4.12
N ILE A 180 -16.56 2.38 2.89
CA ILE A 180 -16.69 3.26 1.72
C ILE A 180 -17.98 4.10 1.79
N THR A 181 -19.05 3.53 2.36
CA THR A 181 -20.33 4.25 2.58
C THR A 181 -20.25 5.27 3.71
N MET A 182 -19.22 5.18 4.56
CA MET A 182 -18.92 6.10 5.66
C MET A 182 -17.84 7.14 5.29
N GLY A 183 -17.47 7.14 4.01
CA GLY A 183 -16.64 8.12 3.35
C GLY A 183 -15.14 7.86 3.39
N ASP A 184 -14.73 6.62 3.60
CA ASP A 184 -13.34 6.22 3.35
C ASP A 184 -13.12 5.98 1.86
N GLU A 185 -11.93 6.34 1.37
CA GLU A 185 -11.43 5.91 0.05
C GLU A 185 -10.24 4.96 0.17
N PHE A 186 -9.82 4.66 1.41
CA PHE A 186 -8.86 3.63 1.79
C PHE A 186 -7.38 3.91 1.48
N HIS A 187 -7.02 5.10 1.01
CA HIS A 187 -5.62 5.50 0.83
C HIS A 187 -5.23 6.62 1.80
N GLN A 188 -5.87 7.79 1.71
CA GLN A 188 -5.69 8.91 2.63
C GLN A 188 -6.65 8.89 3.81
N ARG A 189 -7.90 8.49 3.58
CA ARG A 189 -8.93 8.46 4.62
C ARG A 189 -9.38 7.04 4.88
N ASN A 190 -9.07 6.60 6.10
CA ASN A 190 -9.35 5.27 6.65
C ASN A 190 -10.05 5.36 8.02
N ILE A 191 -10.60 6.53 8.38
CA ILE A 191 -11.13 6.81 9.72
C ILE A 191 -12.28 5.86 10.06
N ALA A 192 -13.22 5.68 9.14
CA ALA A 192 -14.39 4.85 9.40
C ALA A 192 -13.99 3.39 9.58
N SER A 193 -13.11 2.88 8.73
CA SER A 193 -12.66 1.49 8.71
C SER A 193 -11.76 1.18 9.90
N SER A 194 -10.88 2.10 10.30
CA SER A 194 -10.10 1.98 11.53
C SER A 194 -11.01 1.92 12.77
N ALA A 195 -12.07 2.74 12.82
CA ALA A 195 -13.05 2.70 13.91
C ALA A 195 -13.90 1.41 13.91
N LEU A 196 -14.33 0.93 12.73
CA LEU A 196 -15.04 -0.35 12.58
C LEU A 196 -14.15 -1.52 13.00
N LEU A 197 -12.87 -1.49 12.63
CA LEU A 197 -11.89 -2.50 13.03
C LEU A 197 -11.72 -2.53 14.54
N MET A 198 -11.51 -1.36 15.16
CA MET A 198 -11.40 -1.23 16.61
C MET A 198 -12.66 -1.75 17.31
N ARG A 199 -13.85 -1.41 16.81
CA ARG A 199 -15.12 -1.94 17.33
C ARG A 199 -15.20 -3.47 17.27
N THR A 200 -14.69 -4.08 16.20
CA THR A 200 -14.66 -5.54 16.03
C THR A 200 -13.63 -6.20 16.96
N LEU A 201 -12.44 -5.62 17.09
CA LEU A 201 -11.34 -6.17 17.89
C LEU A 201 -11.51 -5.97 19.40
N ALA A 202 -12.05 -4.83 19.83
CA ALA A 202 -12.21 -4.46 21.24
C ALA A 202 -12.78 -5.58 22.13
N PRO A 203 -13.91 -6.24 21.78
CA PRO A 203 -14.44 -7.33 22.58
C PRO A 203 -13.54 -8.57 22.63
N GLN A 204 -12.73 -8.83 21.60
CA GLN A 204 -11.79 -9.95 21.58
C GLN A 204 -10.58 -9.63 22.48
N ILE A 205 -9.97 -8.46 22.27
CA ILE A 205 -8.83 -7.97 23.04
C ILE A 205 -9.15 -7.89 24.53
N ALA A 206 -10.31 -7.32 24.90
CA ALA A 206 -10.70 -7.13 26.31
C ALA A 206 -10.91 -8.45 27.08
N ARG A 207 -11.09 -9.58 26.38
CA ARG A 207 -11.31 -10.90 26.99
C ARG A 207 -10.07 -11.78 27.01
N LEU A 208 -8.96 -11.33 26.42
CA LEU A 208 -7.71 -12.08 26.41
C LEU A 208 -7.18 -12.29 27.82
N GLN A 209 -6.59 -13.46 28.05
CA GLN A 209 -5.76 -13.72 29.23
C GLN A 209 -4.35 -13.19 28.96
N HIS A 210 -4.23 -11.85 28.87
CA HIS A 210 -2.98 -11.14 28.62
C HIS A 210 -2.72 -10.12 29.73
N ASP A 211 -1.50 -9.58 29.78
CA ASP A 211 -1.19 -8.46 30.67
C ASP A 211 -2.13 -7.28 30.42
N LYS A 212 -2.76 -6.77 31.49
CA LYS A 212 -3.80 -5.74 31.40
C LYS A 212 -3.27 -4.40 30.93
N GLN A 213 -2.02 -4.08 31.27
CA GLN A 213 -1.38 -2.84 30.85
C GLN A 213 -1.12 -2.88 29.34
N GLN A 214 -0.62 -4.02 28.83
CA GLN A 214 -0.44 -4.24 27.39
C GLN A 214 -1.76 -4.18 26.61
N ILE A 215 -2.84 -4.77 27.15
CA ILE A 215 -4.19 -4.65 26.56
C ILE A 215 -4.60 -3.18 26.46
N ALA A 216 -4.43 -2.40 27.53
CA ALA A 216 -4.78 -0.98 27.55
C ALA A 216 -3.96 -0.19 26.51
N GLU A 217 -2.65 -0.41 26.45
CA GLU A 217 -1.77 0.26 25.48
C GLU A 217 -2.16 -0.01 24.03
N VAL A 218 -2.52 -1.25 23.69
CA VAL A 218 -2.98 -1.59 22.34
C VAL A 218 -4.32 -0.95 22.02
N MET A 219 -5.26 -0.95 22.96
CA MET A 219 -6.55 -0.29 22.79
C MET A 219 -6.40 1.22 22.61
N ASP A 220 -5.53 1.86 23.41
CA ASP A 220 -5.21 3.29 23.30
C ASP A 220 -4.60 3.59 21.94
N PHE A 221 -3.61 2.80 21.51
CA PHE A 221 -2.97 2.95 20.21
C PHE A 221 -3.96 2.86 19.03
N LEU A 222 -4.84 1.86 19.04
CA LEU A 222 -5.85 1.70 18.00
C LEU A 222 -6.89 2.83 18.02
N SER A 223 -7.24 3.36 19.20
CA SER A 223 -8.25 4.41 19.34
C SER A 223 -7.83 5.75 18.74
N VAL A 224 -6.53 6.03 18.66
CA VAL A 224 -5.98 7.29 18.13
C VAL A 224 -5.40 7.15 16.73
N THR A 225 -5.26 5.93 16.20
CA THR A 225 -4.62 5.68 14.90
C THR A 225 -5.65 5.55 13.79
N ASP A 226 -6.15 6.70 13.33
CA ASP A 226 -7.16 6.79 12.26
C ASP A 226 -6.70 6.17 10.91
N GLN A 227 -5.39 6.08 10.68
CA GLN A 227 -4.82 5.49 9.47
C GLN A 227 -4.49 3.99 9.59
N PHE A 228 -4.83 3.32 10.70
CA PHE A 228 -4.43 1.91 10.92
C PHE A 228 -4.88 1.00 9.78
N PHE A 229 -6.10 1.21 9.28
CA PHE A 229 -6.70 0.38 8.24
C PHE A 229 -6.03 0.50 6.86
N LEU A 230 -5.22 1.52 6.57
CA LEU A 230 -4.50 1.65 5.30
C LEU A 230 -3.68 0.39 4.98
N ASN A 231 -2.94 -0.11 5.95
CA ASN A 231 -2.06 -1.26 5.76
C ASN A 231 -2.86 -2.54 5.43
N LEU A 232 -4.04 -2.69 6.03
CA LEU A 232 -4.99 -3.76 5.72
C LEU A 232 -5.61 -3.60 4.33
N ALA A 233 -6.01 -2.38 3.95
CA ALA A 233 -6.52 -2.09 2.62
C ALA A 233 -5.46 -2.37 1.54
N MET A 234 -4.19 -2.02 1.78
CA MET A 234 -3.09 -2.34 0.87
C MET A 234 -2.92 -3.86 0.71
N ALA A 235 -2.89 -4.62 1.82
CA ALA A 235 -2.77 -6.08 1.78
C ALA A 235 -4.00 -6.75 1.11
N TYR A 236 -5.20 -6.22 1.35
CA TYR A 236 -6.43 -6.62 0.66
C TYR A 236 -6.30 -6.44 -0.85
N CYS A 237 -5.92 -5.24 -1.29
CA CYS A 237 -5.76 -4.92 -2.70
C CYS A 237 -4.69 -5.80 -3.33
N LYS A 238 -3.55 -6.00 -2.66
CA LYS A 238 -2.49 -6.91 -3.11
C LYS A 238 -3.02 -8.33 -3.33
N ALA A 239 -3.71 -8.91 -2.34
CA ALA A 239 -4.27 -10.26 -2.44
C ALA A 239 -5.27 -10.40 -3.60
N ALA A 240 -6.15 -9.42 -3.79
CA ALA A 240 -7.15 -9.43 -4.86
C ALA A 240 -6.52 -9.21 -6.25
N MET A 241 -5.57 -8.27 -6.37
CA MET A 241 -4.90 -7.97 -7.62
C MET A 241 -3.95 -9.09 -8.06
N ASP A 242 -3.29 -9.76 -7.12
CA ASP A 242 -2.47 -10.95 -7.39
C ASP A 242 -3.32 -12.10 -7.92
N ALA A 243 -4.54 -12.29 -7.40
CA ALA A 243 -5.47 -13.28 -7.94
C ALA A 243 -5.83 -12.99 -9.41
N GLY A 244 -6.01 -11.72 -9.77
CA GLY A 244 -6.16 -11.29 -11.17
C GLY A 244 -4.90 -11.52 -12.02
N ALA A 245 -3.71 -11.34 -11.44
CA ALA A 245 -2.44 -11.58 -12.13
C ALA A 245 -2.21 -13.05 -12.48
N MET A 246 -2.76 -13.99 -11.71
CA MET A 246 -2.65 -15.43 -11.98
C MET A 246 -3.27 -15.86 -13.31
N VAL A 247 -4.18 -15.05 -13.88
CA VAL A 247 -4.79 -15.30 -15.19
C VAL A 247 -3.77 -15.19 -16.33
N ARG A 248 -2.68 -14.43 -16.14
CA ARG A 248 -1.55 -14.29 -17.07
C ARG A 248 -1.95 -13.93 -18.50
N SER A 249 -2.94 -13.05 -18.65
CA SER A 249 -3.48 -12.66 -19.95
C SER A 249 -4.16 -11.30 -19.89
N GLY A 250 -4.28 -10.63 -21.04
CA GLY A 250 -4.95 -9.34 -21.13
C GLY A 250 -4.09 -8.16 -20.73
N SER A 251 -4.72 -7.00 -20.62
CA SER A 251 -4.10 -5.68 -20.52
C SER A 251 -4.37 -4.96 -19.19
N ILE A 252 -4.93 -5.68 -18.22
CA ILE A 252 -5.23 -5.14 -16.89
C ILE A 252 -3.95 -4.99 -16.07
N VAL A 253 -3.75 -3.80 -15.50
CA VAL A 253 -2.68 -3.51 -14.55
C VAL A 253 -2.96 -4.25 -13.24
N THR A 254 -1.98 -4.99 -12.73
CA THR A 254 -2.08 -5.80 -11.50
C THR A 254 -1.21 -5.32 -10.36
N ALA A 255 -0.27 -4.40 -10.62
CA ALA A 255 0.43 -3.66 -9.59
C ALA A 255 0.81 -2.28 -10.11
N MET A 256 0.66 -1.26 -9.26
CA MET A 256 1.32 0.03 -9.38
C MET A 256 2.08 0.30 -8.08
N THR A 257 3.32 0.74 -8.19
CA THR A 257 4.16 1.06 -7.04
C THR A 257 5.29 2.03 -7.43
N ARG A 258 5.94 2.65 -6.43
CA ARG A 258 7.01 3.62 -6.62
C ARG A 258 7.99 3.63 -5.45
N ASN A 259 9.24 4.04 -5.69
CA ASN A 259 10.33 4.05 -4.71
C ASN A 259 11.03 5.42 -4.59
N GLY A 260 10.40 6.51 -5.00
CA GLY A 260 11.02 7.84 -4.97
C GLY A 260 12.02 8.11 -6.11
N ASP A 261 12.33 7.12 -6.95
CA ASP A 261 13.13 7.26 -8.17
C ASP A 261 12.33 6.80 -9.40
N MET A 262 11.82 5.57 -9.35
CA MET A 262 11.06 4.93 -10.42
C MET A 262 9.65 4.53 -9.97
N PHE A 263 8.68 4.82 -10.83
CA PHE A 263 7.33 4.26 -10.79
C PHE A 263 7.33 2.98 -11.61
N GLY A 264 6.70 1.92 -11.11
CA GLY A 264 6.63 0.63 -11.78
C GLY A 264 5.20 0.10 -11.87
N ILE A 265 4.89 -0.51 -13.02
CA ILE A 265 3.66 -1.28 -13.20
C ILE A 265 3.92 -2.73 -13.60
N ARG A 266 2.98 -3.61 -13.25
CA ARG A 266 2.84 -4.96 -13.80
C ARG A 266 1.47 -5.11 -14.46
N VAL A 267 1.40 -5.94 -15.50
CA VAL A 267 0.19 -6.18 -16.29
C VAL A 267 -0.04 -7.68 -16.37
N SER A 268 -1.30 -8.12 -16.21
CA SER A 268 -1.64 -9.55 -16.15
C SER A 268 -1.06 -10.34 -17.34
N GLY A 269 -1.22 -9.87 -18.58
CA GLY A 269 -0.68 -10.54 -19.78
C GLY A 269 0.84 -10.54 -19.93
N LEU A 270 1.58 -9.80 -19.10
CA LEU A 270 3.03 -9.64 -19.17
C LEU A 270 3.76 -10.24 -17.96
N GLY A 271 3.03 -10.93 -17.08
CA GLY A 271 3.58 -11.63 -15.92
C GLY A 271 4.32 -10.70 -14.96
N ASP A 272 5.51 -11.13 -14.53
CA ASP A 272 6.25 -10.47 -13.45
C ASP A 272 7.16 -9.32 -13.91
N ARG A 273 7.19 -9.05 -15.22
CA ARG A 273 8.01 -7.98 -15.82
C ARG A 273 7.55 -6.61 -15.33
N TRP A 274 8.50 -5.81 -14.85
CA TRP A 274 8.27 -4.41 -14.50
C TRP A 274 8.41 -3.52 -15.73
N PHE A 275 7.47 -2.59 -15.87
CA PHE A 275 7.57 -1.45 -16.78
C PHE A 275 7.70 -0.19 -15.94
N THR A 276 8.78 0.56 -16.15
CA THR A 276 9.17 1.62 -15.23
C THR A 276 9.41 2.95 -15.92
N ALA A 277 9.07 4.04 -15.25
CA ALA A 277 9.41 5.40 -15.65
C ALA A 277 9.74 6.25 -14.41
N PRO A 278 10.50 7.37 -14.55
CA PRO A 278 10.80 8.23 -13.41
C PRO A 278 9.54 8.70 -12.69
N VAL A 279 9.58 8.72 -11.36
CA VAL A 279 8.44 9.18 -10.56
C VAL A 279 8.19 10.67 -10.75
N ASN A 280 6.93 11.07 -10.57
CA ASN A 280 6.56 12.46 -10.38
C ASN A 280 6.64 12.85 -8.90
N THR A 281 6.71 14.14 -8.62
CA THR A 281 6.65 14.67 -7.24
C THR A 281 5.24 15.08 -6.89
N PRO A 282 4.68 14.63 -5.75
CA PRO A 282 3.33 14.99 -5.34
C PRO A 282 3.18 16.49 -5.08
N GLN A 283 1.98 16.98 -5.40
CA GLN A 283 1.55 18.37 -5.21
C GLN A 283 0.37 18.37 -4.25
N GLY A 284 0.37 19.28 -3.27
CA GLY A 284 -0.71 19.34 -2.29
C GLY A 284 -0.49 20.35 -1.19
N LEU A 285 -1.07 20.07 -0.02
CA LEU A 285 -0.94 20.92 1.15
C LEU A 285 0.24 20.50 2.01
N PHE A 286 1.02 21.49 2.43
CA PHE A 286 2.16 21.34 3.32
C PHE A 286 1.80 21.73 4.74
N PHE A 287 2.38 21.03 5.71
CA PHE A 287 2.32 21.42 7.11
C PHE A 287 3.07 22.75 7.32
N THR A 288 2.68 23.49 8.36
CA THR A 288 3.30 24.77 8.70
C THR A 288 4.82 24.66 8.77
N GLY A 289 5.51 25.52 8.01
CA GLY A 289 6.97 25.55 7.96
C GLY A 289 7.61 24.72 6.84
N PHE A 290 6.81 24.00 6.04
CA PHE A 290 7.29 23.24 4.89
C PHE A 290 6.76 23.77 3.56
N SER A 291 7.45 23.46 2.46
CA SER A 291 7.09 23.83 1.10
C SER A 291 7.39 22.72 0.08
N GLN A 292 6.95 22.95 -1.17
CA GLN A 292 7.20 22.04 -2.30
C GLN A 292 8.68 21.74 -2.55
N GLU A 293 9.58 22.69 -2.25
CA GLU A 293 11.03 22.54 -2.46
C GLU A 293 11.66 21.45 -1.58
N GLN A 294 10.95 21.08 -0.51
CA GLN A 294 11.37 20.09 0.47
C GLN A 294 10.73 18.72 0.22
N ALA A 295 9.79 18.60 -0.72
CA ALA A 295 9.10 17.36 -1.02
C ALA A 295 10.03 16.32 -1.65
N ASN A 296 9.94 15.09 -1.16
CA ASN A 296 10.48 13.94 -1.84
C ASN A 296 9.60 13.55 -3.04
N PRO A 297 10.17 13.04 -4.14
CA PRO A 297 9.38 12.39 -5.19
C PRO A 297 8.53 11.21 -4.66
N ASP A 298 7.48 10.82 -5.37
CA ASP A 298 6.48 9.88 -4.83
C ASP A 298 7.06 8.48 -4.53
N MET A 299 6.65 7.88 -3.41
CA MET A 299 7.14 6.58 -2.95
C MET A 299 6.04 5.77 -2.22
N GLY A 300 6.10 4.44 -2.30
CA GLY A 300 5.19 3.50 -1.64
C GLY A 300 4.64 2.43 -2.57
N ASP A 301 4.22 1.31 -1.97
CA ASP A 301 3.37 0.33 -2.64
C ASP A 301 1.88 0.69 -2.51
N SER A 302 1.54 1.79 -1.81
CA SER A 302 0.16 2.17 -1.56
C SER A 302 -0.66 2.46 -2.82
N ALA A 303 -0.02 2.74 -3.96
CA ALA A 303 -0.67 2.82 -5.28
C ALA A 303 -1.35 1.49 -5.72
N ILE A 304 -1.14 0.38 -4.99
CA ILE A 304 -1.94 -0.83 -5.12
C ILE A 304 -3.44 -0.57 -4.85
N THR A 305 -3.77 0.46 -4.05
CA THR A 305 -5.16 0.85 -3.80
C THR A 305 -5.82 1.42 -5.05
N GLU A 306 -5.15 2.31 -5.78
CA GLU A 306 -5.61 2.83 -7.06
C GLU A 306 -5.60 1.74 -8.12
N THR A 307 -4.64 0.81 -8.08
CA THR A 307 -4.64 -0.35 -8.99
C THR A 307 -5.94 -1.16 -8.86
N PHE A 308 -6.43 -1.32 -7.62
CA PHE A 308 -7.72 -1.96 -7.35
C PHE A 308 -8.94 -1.07 -7.64
N GLY A 309 -8.74 0.22 -7.88
CA GLY A 309 -9.78 1.19 -8.26
C GLY A 309 -10.42 1.95 -7.09
N ILE A 310 -9.76 1.96 -5.93
CA ILE A 310 -10.07 2.82 -4.78
C ILE A 310 -9.00 3.91 -4.63
N GLY A 311 -8.91 4.59 -3.49
CA GLY A 311 -7.97 5.70 -3.30
C GLY A 311 -8.34 6.91 -4.14
N GLY A 312 -7.36 7.46 -4.87
CA GLY A 312 -7.57 8.56 -5.83
C GLY A 312 -8.64 8.27 -6.89
N ALA A 313 -8.82 7.01 -7.30
CA ALA A 313 -9.84 6.60 -8.26
C ALA A 313 -11.28 6.63 -7.71
N ALA A 314 -11.43 6.59 -6.39
CA ALA A 314 -12.72 6.64 -5.68
C ALA A 314 -12.83 7.88 -4.79
N MET A 315 -12.20 9.00 -5.20
CA MET A 315 -12.14 10.22 -4.40
C MET A 315 -13.52 10.77 -4.01
N ILE A 316 -14.55 10.54 -4.83
CA ILE A 316 -15.95 10.87 -4.55
C ILE A 316 -16.52 10.16 -3.30
N ALA A 317 -15.96 9.03 -2.88
CA ALA A 317 -16.31 8.41 -1.61
C ALA A 317 -15.90 9.30 -0.42
N ALA A 318 -14.78 10.01 -0.55
CA ALA A 318 -14.18 10.77 0.55
C ALA A 318 -13.97 12.25 0.21
N PRO A 319 -15.04 13.05 -0.02
CA PRO A 319 -14.90 14.46 -0.38
C PRO A 319 -14.21 15.31 0.69
N GLY A 320 -14.08 14.83 1.93
CA GLY A 320 -13.24 15.46 2.94
C GLY A 320 -11.74 15.45 2.59
N VAL A 321 -11.27 14.42 1.87
CA VAL A 321 -9.88 14.26 1.44
C VAL A 321 -9.48 15.34 0.45
N THR A 322 -10.37 15.77 -0.46
CA THR A 322 -10.01 16.76 -1.48
C THR A 322 -9.52 18.07 -0.88
N ARG A 323 -10.04 18.46 0.30
CA ARG A 323 -9.53 19.64 1.01
C ARG A 323 -8.15 19.40 1.60
N PHE A 324 -7.91 18.19 2.12
CA PHE A 324 -6.64 17.81 2.73
C PHE A 324 -5.51 17.63 1.71
N VAL A 325 -5.83 17.13 0.51
CA VAL A 325 -4.85 16.96 -0.59
C VAL A 325 -4.78 18.17 -1.53
N GLY A 326 -5.52 19.24 -1.24
CA GLY A 326 -5.51 20.47 -2.04
C GLY A 326 -6.26 20.39 -3.38
N ALA A 327 -7.06 19.34 -3.61
CA ALA A 327 -7.84 19.11 -4.84
C ALA A 327 -9.19 19.84 -4.89
N GLY A 328 -9.62 20.53 -3.83
CA GLY A 328 -10.87 21.31 -3.81
C GLY A 328 -11.97 20.67 -2.96
N GLY A 329 -13.18 20.50 -3.51
CA GLY A 329 -14.37 20.00 -2.79
C GLY A 329 -15.08 18.84 -3.49
N MET A 330 -16.36 18.63 -3.16
CA MET A 330 -17.17 17.51 -3.70
C MET A 330 -17.20 17.45 -5.23
N GLU A 331 -17.37 18.59 -5.92
CA GLU A 331 -17.37 18.62 -7.39
C GLU A 331 -16.03 18.19 -7.98
N ALA A 332 -14.92 18.56 -7.34
CA ALA A 332 -13.60 18.08 -7.76
C ALA A 332 -13.43 16.57 -7.52
N ALA A 333 -13.91 16.07 -6.36
CA ALA A 333 -13.91 14.64 -6.06
C ALA A 333 -14.68 13.83 -7.11
N LYS A 334 -15.86 14.35 -7.50
CA LYS A 334 -16.69 13.78 -8.57
C LYS A 334 -15.97 13.81 -9.90
N SER A 335 -15.47 14.98 -10.32
CA SER A 335 -14.80 15.13 -11.62
C SER A 335 -13.58 14.22 -11.74
N VAL A 336 -12.78 14.09 -10.68
CA VAL A 336 -11.64 13.17 -10.64
C VAL A 336 -12.11 11.72 -10.79
N SER A 337 -13.15 11.32 -10.05
CA SER A 337 -13.64 9.95 -10.10
C SER A 337 -14.26 9.60 -11.45
N GLU A 338 -14.93 10.57 -12.10
CA GLU A 338 -15.44 10.44 -13.47
C GLU A 338 -14.32 10.33 -14.51
N GLU A 339 -13.27 11.16 -14.42
CA GLU A 339 -12.08 11.05 -15.27
C GLU A 339 -11.40 9.68 -15.10
N MET A 340 -11.25 9.22 -13.85
CA MET A 340 -10.68 7.91 -13.59
C MET A 340 -11.56 6.79 -14.16
N ALA A 341 -12.88 6.90 -14.12
CA ALA A 341 -13.78 5.88 -14.69
C ALA A 341 -13.57 5.65 -16.20
N GLU A 342 -12.96 6.58 -16.93
CA GLU A 342 -12.64 6.40 -18.35
C GLU A 342 -11.58 5.33 -18.58
N ILE A 343 -10.59 5.20 -17.68
CA ILE A 343 -9.44 4.28 -17.85
C ILE A 343 -9.61 2.92 -17.18
N TYR A 344 -10.72 2.68 -16.48
CA TYR A 344 -11.10 1.38 -15.91
C TYR A 344 -12.26 0.78 -16.71
N LEU A 345 -12.28 -0.54 -16.85
CA LEU A 345 -13.26 -1.21 -17.73
C LEU A 345 -14.61 -1.45 -17.07
N GLU A 346 -14.66 -1.61 -15.74
CA GLU A 346 -15.83 -2.08 -15.01
C GLU A 346 -16.04 -1.33 -13.70
N ARG A 347 -17.18 -1.59 -13.04
CA ARG A 347 -17.47 -1.13 -11.67
C ARG A 347 -17.47 -2.28 -10.67
N ASN A 348 -16.98 -2.03 -9.46
CA ASN A 348 -17.03 -2.96 -8.35
C ASN A 348 -18.25 -2.68 -7.46
N MET A 349 -19.34 -3.43 -7.68
CA MET A 349 -20.59 -3.29 -6.93
C MET A 349 -20.52 -3.77 -5.46
N GLN A 350 -19.41 -4.35 -5.02
CA GLN A 350 -19.18 -4.60 -3.58
C GLN A 350 -18.78 -3.31 -2.84
N LEU A 351 -18.34 -2.29 -3.58
CA LEU A 351 -17.87 -1.00 -3.07
C LEU A 351 -18.72 0.13 -3.64
N GLN A 352 -20.01 0.12 -3.32
CA GLN A 352 -20.95 1.15 -3.79
C GLN A 352 -20.74 2.47 -3.04
N ILE A 353 -20.73 3.58 -3.77
CA ILE A 353 -20.48 4.90 -3.21
C ILE A 353 -21.78 5.69 -3.20
N PRO A 354 -22.39 5.96 -2.03
CA PRO A 354 -23.70 6.64 -1.96
C PRO A 354 -23.69 8.03 -2.60
N GLY A 355 -22.61 8.79 -2.41
CA GLY A 355 -22.42 10.11 -3.01
C GLY A 355 -22.27 10.11 -4.54
N TRP A 356 -22.14 8.92 -5.14
CA TRP A 356 -22.07 8.71 -6.59
C TRP A 356 -23.27 7.93 -7.12
N ASP A 357 -24.43 8.12 -6.49
CA ASP A 357 -25.68 7.43 -6.83
C ASP A 357 -25.53 5.90 -6.80
N PHE A 358 -24.81 5.40 -5.78
CA PHE A 358 -24.54 3.97 -5.56
C PHE A 358 -23.82 3.26 -6.71
N GLN A 359 -23.14 4.00 -7.59
CA GLN A 359 -22.15 3.43 -8.50
C GLN A 359 -21.06 2.72 -7.69
N GLY A 360 -20.58 1.59 -8.22
CA GLY A 360 -19.42 0.91 -7.67
C GLY A 360 -18.12 1.69 -7.92
N ALA A 361 -17.13 1.50 -7.06
CA ALA A 361 -15.75 1.94 -7.32
C ALA A 361 -15.24 1.41 -8.67
N CYS A 362 -14.21 2.04 -9.24
CA CYS A 362 -13.62 1.62 -10.50
C CYS A 362 -13.02 0.20 -10.38
N LEU A 363 -12.93 -0.55 -11.49
CA LEU A 363 -12.32 -1.88 -11.49
C LEU A 363 -11.70 -2.22 -12.86
N GLY A 364 -10.49 -2.78 -12.84
CA GLY A 364 -9.77 -3.21 -14.04
C GLY A 364 -9.17 -2.04 -14.81
N LEU A 365 -8.11 -1.43 -14.27
CA LEU A 365 -7.30 -0.42 -14.94
C LEU A 365 -6.67 -1.01 -16.20
N ASP A 366 -6.97 -0.46 -17.37
CA ASP A 366 -6.52 -0.99 -18.67
C ASP A 366 -5.44 -0.11 -19.29
N ILE A 367 -4.25 -0.67 -19.53
CA ILE A 367 -3.13 0.08 -20.15
C ILE A 367 -3.51 0.65 -21.52
N ARG A 368 -4.41 -0.02 -22.27
CA ARG A 368 -4.83 0.43 -23.60
C ARG A 368 -5.59 1.75 -23.50
N ARG A 369 -6.49 1.85 -22.51
CA ARG A 369 -7.28 3.07 -22.28
C ARG A 369 -6.42 4.20 -21.76
N VAL A 370 -5.47 3.92 -20.86
CA VAL A 370 -4.51 4.92 -20.36
C VAL A 370 -3.74 5.56 -21.51
N VAL A 371 -3.23 4.74 -22.44
CA VAL A 371 -2.46 5.24 -23.59
C VAL A 371 -3.37 5.92 -24.62
N GLU A 372 -4.54 5.34 -24.93
CA GLU A 372 -5.48 5.89 -25.92
C GLU A 372 -6.03 7.27 -25.52
N THR A 373 -6.40 7.46 -24.26
CA THR A 373 -6.98 8.72 -23.78
C THR A 373 -5.93 9.72 -23.31
N GLY A 374 -4.72 9.27 -22.98
CA GLY A 374 -3.70 10.06 -22.29
C GLY A 374 -4.01 10.35 -20.82
N ILE A 375 -5.12 9.83 -20.29
CA ILE A 375 -5.48 9.97 -18.87
C ILE A 375 -4.63 8.99 -18.05
N THR A 376 -3.86 9.51 -17.11
CA THR A 376 -3.04 8.70 -16.20
C THR A 376 -3.66 8.57 -14.81
N PRO A 377 -3.51 7.42 -14.13
CA PRO A 377 -4.03 7.22 -12.78
C PRO A 377 -3.61 8.34 -11.82
N LEU A 378 -4.59 8.94 -11.15
CA LEU A 378 -4.38 9.88 -10.05
C LEU A 378 -4.26 9.12 -8.73
N ILE A 379 -3.19 9.37 -7.99
CA ILE A 379 -2.87 8.72 -6.73
C ILE A 379 -2.92 9.76 -5.62
N ASN A 380 -3.64 9.45 -4.55
CA ASN A 380 -3.55 10.22 -3.31
C ASN A 380 -2.33 9.77 -2.52
N THR A 381 -1.50 10.67 -1.99
CA THR A 381 -0.25 10.24 -1.33
C THR A 381 0.19 11.20 -0.23
N GLY A 382 0.88 10.65 0.78
CA GLY A 382 1.55 11.44 1.81
C GLY A 382 2.83 12.04 1.25
N ILE A 383 3.13 13.29 1.59
CA ILE A 383 4.36 13.96 1.14
C ILE A 383 5.42 13.82 2.23
N ALA A 384 6.52 13.13 1.90
CA ALA A 384 7.69 13.00 2.78
C ALA A 384 8.68 14.14 2.52
N HIS A 385 9.46 14.52 3.54
CA HIS A 385 10.61 15.40 3.33
C HIS A 385 11.71 14.68 2.56
N LYS A 386 12.43 15.36 1.66
CA LYS A 386 13.53 14.76 0.88
C LYS A 386 14.77 14.37 1.70
N GLU A 387 14.93 14.96 2.87
CA GLU A 387 16.01 14.62 3.82
C GLU A 387 15.54 13.54 4.80
N ALA A 388 16.45 12.62 5.12
CA ALA A 388 16.21 11.54 6.08
C ALA A 388 15.89 12.09 7.49
N GLY A 389 15.11 11.37 8.28
CA GLY A 389 14.87 11.70 9.68
C GLY A 389 13.72 12.68 9.96
N ILE A 390 13.30 13.50 8.99
CA ILE A 390 12.30 14.56 9.20
C ILE A 390 10.87 14.01 9.22
N GLY A 391 10.53 13.13 8.28
CA GLY A 391 9.22 12.47 8.21
C GLY A 391 8.23 13.13 7.23
N GLN A 392 6.95 13.01 7.53
CA GLN A 392 5.86 13.55 6.70
C GLN A 392 5.76 15.07 6.84
N ILE A 393 5.58 15.75 5.72
CA ILE A 393 5.49 17.22 5.64
C ILE A 393 4.24 17.72 4.93
N GLY A 394 3.37 16.81 4.49
CA GLY A 394 2.12 17.17 3.82
C GLY A 394 1.37 15.97 3.27
N ALA A 395 0.36 16.28 2.47
CA ALA A 395 -0.41 15.31 1.69
C ALA A 395 -0.86 15.95 0.39
N GLY A 396 -1.00 15.14 -0.65
CA GLY A 396 -1.28 15.65 -1.98
C GLY A 396 -1.72 14.57 -2.94
N THR A 397 -1.67 14.93 -4.21
CA THR A 397 -1.93 14.03 -5.32
C THR A 397 -0.75 14.01 -6.26
N VAL A 398 -0.65 12.92 -7.02
CA VAL A 398 0.36 12.74 -8.06
C VAL A 398 -0.23 11.85 -9.15
N ARG A 399 0.21 12.05 -10.39
CA ARG A 399 -0.18 11.17 -11.50
C ARG A 399 0.92 10.18 -11.79
N ALA A 400 0.53 8.94 -12.09
CA ALA A 400 1.45 7.94 -12.60
C ALA A 400 2.06 8.43 -13.95
N PRO A 401 3.36 8.21 -14.20
CA PRO A 401 3.99 8.61 -15.46
C PRO A 401 3.48 7.78 -16.63
N LEU A 402 3.07 8.42 -17.73
CA LEU A 402 2.48 7.73 -18.89
C LEU A 402 3.43 6.71 -19.53
N ALA A 403 4.73 7.00 -19.55
CA ALA A 403 5.73 6.20 -20.25
C ALA A 403 5.78 4.72 -19.81
N CYS A 404 5.49 4.38 -18.56
CA CYS A 404 5.47 2.97 -18.15
C CYS A 404 4.28 2.20 -18.74
N PHE A 405 3.17 2.88 -19.04
CA PHE A 405 2.01 2.29 -19.70
C PHE A 405 2.25 2.11 -21.21
N GLU A 406 2.92 3.07 -21.86
CA GLU A 406 3.33 2.97 -23.27
C GLU A 406 4.25 1.75 -23.48
N LEU A 407 5.30 1.62 -22.66
CA LEU A 407 6.22 0.48 -22.71
C LEU A 407 5.50 -0.86 -22.47
N ALA A 408 4.50 -0.89 -21.58
CA ALA A 408 3.72 -2.10 -21.33
C ALA A 408 2.81 -2.43 -22.53
N LEU A 409 2.23 -1.41 -23.18
CA LEU A 409 1.36 -1.61 -24.34
C LEU A 409 2.16 -2.15 -25.54
N GLU A 410 3.35 -1.59 -25.80
CA GLU A 410 4.26 -2.07 -26.84
C GLU A 410 4.64 -3.54 -26.59
N ALA A 411 5.05 -3.88 -25.37
CA ALA A 411 5.40 -5.25 -25.02
C ALA A 411 4.20 -6.22 -25.13
N LEU A 412 2.98 -5.76 -24.83
CA LEU A 412 1.78 -6.56 -25.03
C LEU A 412 1.51 -6.79 -26.52
N ALA A 413 1.63 -5.76 -27.35
CA ALA A 413 1.48 -5.86 -28.80
C ALA A 413 2.50 -6.85 -29.41
N GLU A 414 3.77 -6.75 -29.01
CA GLU A 414 4.83 -7.68 -29.40
C GLU A 414 4.50 -9.12 -28.99
N SER A 415 4.02 -9.33 -27.75
CA SER A 415 3.64 -10.66 -27.26
C SER A 415 2.50 -11.31 -28.06
N MET A 416 1.70 -10.47 -28.74
CA MET A 416 0.59 -10.86 -29.59
C MET A 416 0.95 -10.93 -31.09
N GLY A 417 2.20 -10.64 -31.47
CA GLY A 417 2.64 -10.64 -32.86
C GLY A 417 2.15 -9.43 -33.68
N ILE A 418 1.82 -8.32 -33.02
CA ILE A 418 1.45 -7.05 -33.66
C ILE A 418 2.73 -6.21 -33.75
N SER A 419 3.14 -5.86 -34.97
CA SER A 419 4.37 -5.10 -35.28
C SER A 419 4.09 -3.63 -35.60
#